data_AF-A0A1H9XH38-F1
#
_entry.id   AF-A0A1H9XH38-F1
#
_cell.length_a   1.000
_cell.length_b   1.000
_cell.length_c   1.000
_cell.angle_alpha   90.00
_cell.angle_beta   90.00
_cell.angle_gamma   90.00
#
_symmetry.space_group_name_H-M   'P 1'
#
loop_
_entity.id
_entity.type
_entity.pdbx_description
1 polymer ?
#
loop_
_entity_poly.entity_id
_entity_poly.type
_entity_poly.pdbx_seq_one_letter_code
_entity_poly.pdbx_strand_id
1 'polypeptide(L)'
;MTDHAMAMTSHTTELRQIEEMNGVLARGNRVTADSLGVRNEVPADAVLRRLRAVGPPSYPYIYGIFVRGADGADGGDGARPVLVELHTEQLRALCDRLHLRGQIWGT
;
A
#
# COMPACT_ATOMS: atom_id res chain seq x y z
N MET A 1 28.39 -2.49 25.36
CA MET A 1 27.61 -2.75 24.14
C MET A 1 26.57 -1.66 24.05
N THR A 2 26.93 -0.57 23.37
CA THR A 2 26.08 0.62 23.30
C THR A 2 25.03 0.37 22.23
N ASP A 3 23.81 0.10 22.67
CA ASP A 3 22.62 0.00 21.84
C ASP A 3 22.50 1.31 21.03
N HIS A 4 22.87 1.26 19.75
CA HIS A 4 22.66 2.39 18.85
C HIS A 4 21.17 2.39 18.54
N ALA A 5 20.38 3.03 19.40
CA ALA A 5 19.02 3.42 19.09
C ALA A 5 19.10 4.33 17.86
N MET A 6 18.99 3.73 16.66
CA MET A 6 18.92 4.47 15.41
C MET A 6 17.78 5.46 15.55
N ALA A 7 18.09 6.75 15.43
CA ALA A 7 17.06 7.77 15.34
C ALA A 7 16.12 7.36 14.20
N MET A 8 14.86 7.02 14.53
CA MET A 8 13.85 6.73 13.53
C MET A 8 13.61 8.01 12.74
N THR A 9 14.23 8.09 11.57
CA THR A 9 13.90 9.13 10.60
C THR A 9 12.51 8.82 10.05
N SER A 10 11.78 9.84 9.58
CA SER A 10 10.46 9.66 8.97
C SER A 10 10.49 8.56 7.90
N HIS A 11 11.61 8.43 7.20
CA HIS A 11 11.91 7.36 6.24
C HIS A 11 11.82 5.92 6.81
N THR A 12 12.47 5.63 7.93
CA THR A 12 12.42 4.30 8.55
C THR A 12 11.00 3.98 9.04
N THR A 13 10.27 5.03 9.43
CA THR A 13 8.87 4.92 9.84
C THR A 13 7.97 4.59 8.64
N GLU A 14 8.10 5.29 7.52
CA GLU A 14 7.33 5.06 6.29
C GLU A 14 7.59 3.68 5.69
N LEU A 15 8.84 3.20 5.65
CA LEU A 15 9.15 1.86 5.16
C LEU A 15 8.55 0.77 6.05
N ARG A 16 8.67 0.92 7.37
CA ARG A 16 8.05 -0.02 8.34
C ARG A 16 6.54 -0.01 8.24
N GLN A 17 5.95 1.16 8.04
CA GLN A 17 4.51 1.33 7.82
C GLN A 17 4.05 0.58 6.56
N ILE A 18 4.80 0.66 5.45
CA ILE A 18 4.54 -0.08 4.22
C ILE A 18 4.65 -1.59 4.42
N GLU A 19 5.65 -2.06 5.16
CA GLU A 19 5.78 -3.48 5.49
C GLU A 19 4.59 -3.98 6.32
N GLU A 20 4.15 -3.19 7.29
CA GLU A 20 2.98 -3.50 8.12
C GLU A 20 1.69 -3.56 7.29
N MET A 21 1.45 -2.55 6.43
CA MET A 21 0.34 -2.55 5.49
C MET A 21 0.35 -3.78 4.58
N ASN A 22 1.51 -4.12 4.03
CA ASN A 22 1.69 -5.30 3.20
C ASN A 22 1.39 -6.60 3.96
N GLY A 23 1.78 -6.68 5.24
CA GLY A 23 1.43 -7.79 6.11
C GLY A 23 -0.07 -7.93 6.31
N VAL A 24 -0.79 -6.82 6.50
CA VAL A 24 -2.26 -6.83 6.65
C VAL A 24 -2.97 -7.19 5.34
N LEU A 25 -2.51 -6.68 4.20
CA LEU A 25 -3.02 -7.04 2.87
C LEU A 25 -2.80 -8.53 2.56
N ALA A 26 -1.63 -9.07 2.90
CA ALA A 26 -1.31 -10.49 2.71
C ALA A 26 -2.22 -11.42 3.52
N ARG A 27 -2.77 -10.96 4.66
CA ARG A 27 -3.72 -11.72 5.50
C ARG A 27 -5.14 -11.77 4.93
N GLY A 28 -5.38 -11.17 3.76
CA GLY A 28 -6.66 -11.26 3.04
C GLY A 28 -7.58 -10.06 3.21
N ASN A 29 -7.09 -8.95 3.78
CA ASN A 29 -7.87 -7.70 3.79
C ASN A 29 -8.04 -7.20 2.35
N ARG A 30 -9.28 -7.24 1.86
CA ARG A 30 -9.63 -6.83 0.50
C ARG A 30 -9.87 -5.32 0.46
N VAL A 31 -8.95 -4.60 -0.16
CA VAL A 31 -9.07 -3.17 -0.43
C VAL A 31 -9.21 -2.97 -1.93
N THR A 32 -10.30 -2.34 -2.39
CA THR A 32 -10.57 -2.11 -3.81
C THR A 32 -10.10 -0.73 -4.25
N ALA A 33 -9.84 -0.55 -5.54
CA ALA A 33 -9.44 0.73 -6.11
C ALA A 33 -10.51 1.81 -5.85
N ASP A 34 -11.79 1.47 -5.97
CA ASP A 34 -12.90 2.36 -5.62
C ASP A 34 -12.86 2.79 -4.14
N SER A 35 -12.55 1.87 -3.23
CA SER A 35 -12.47 2.17 -1.80
C SER A 35 -11.32 3.12 -1.44
N LEU A 36 -10.33 3.25 -2.32
CA LEU A 36 -9.20 4.18 -2.22
C LEU A 36 -9.37 5.43 -3.09
N GLY A 37 -10.49 5.57 -3.82
CA GLY A 37 -10.71 6.68 -4.74
C GLY A 37 -9.88 6.64 -6.03
N VAL A 38 -9.23 5.51 -6.33
CA VAL A 38 -8.41 5.30 -7.52
C VAL A 38 -9.31 4.80 -8.66
N ARG A 39 -10.08 5.70 -9.27
CA ARG A 39 -11.15 5.33 -10.23
C ARG A 39 -10.76 5.43 -11.70
N ASN A 40 -9.70 6.18 -12.03
CA ASN A 40 -9.35 6.51 -13.41
C ASN A 40 -8.19 5.67 -13.96
N GLU A 41 -7.38 5.07 -13.10
CA GLU A 41 -6.15 4.35 -13.49
C GLU A 41 -6.36 2.84 -13.56
N VAL A 42 -7.33 2.32 -12.81
CA VAL A 42 -7.68 0.89 -12.75
C VAL A 42 -9.19 0.72 -12.62
N PRO A 43 -9.73 -0.46 -13.00
CA PRO A 43 -11.12 -0.81 -12.71
C PRO A 43 -11.46 -0.66 -11.22
N ALA A 44 -12.67 -0.18 -10.93
CA ALA A 44 -13.16 0.08 -9.57
C ALA A 44 -13.07 -1.14 -8.64
N ASP A 45 -13.24 -2.34 -9.19
CA ASP A 45 -13.21 -3.64 -8.50
C ASP A 45 -11.79 -4.22 -8.34
N ALA A 46 -10.76 -3.57 -8.90
CA ALA A 46 -9.39 -4.02 -8.78
C ALA A 46 -8.95 -4.00 -7.31
N VAL A 47 -8.33 -5.08 -6.86
CA VAL A 47 -7.92 -5.29 -5.47
C VAL A 47 -6.46 -4.91 -5.30
N LEU A 48 -6.16 -4.10 -4.30
CA LEU A 48 -4.81 -3.81 -3.86
C LEU A 48 -4.19 -5.06 -3.23
N ARG A 49 -3.10 -5.53 -3.81
CA ARG A 49 -2.37 -6.72 -3.31
C ARG A 49 -1.17 -6.35 -2.46
N ARG A 50 -0.47 -5.29 -2.84
CA ARG A 50 0.76 -4.86 -2.19
C ARG A 50 1.08 -3.41 -2.51
N LEU A 51 1.80 -2.77 -1.61
CA LEU A 51 2.46 -1.49 -1.79
C LEU A 51 3.94 -1.66 -2.08
N ARG A 52 4.48 -0.75 -2.90
CA ARG A 52 5.90 -0.67 -3.23
C ARG A 52 6.37 0.78 -3.16
N ALA A 53 7.39 1.05 -2.37
CA ALA A 53 8.14 2.29 -2.43
C ALA A 53 9.20 2.23 -3.54
N VAL A 54 9.31 3.26 -4.37
CA VAL A 54 10.33 3.41 -5.41
C VAL A 54 10.88 4.83 -5.38
N GLY A 55 12.20 4.97 -5.49
CA GLY A 55 12.88 6.26 -5.54
C GLY A 55 13.83 6.49 -4.35
N PRO A 56 14.32 7.73 -4.19
CA PRO A 56 15.28 8.05 -3.14
C PRO A 56 14.64 7.91 -1.75
N PRO A 57 15.42 7.46 -0.75
CA PRO A 57 14.90 7.21 0.60
C PRO A 57 14.28 8.46 1.24
N SER A 58 14.75 9.66 0.90
CA SER A 58 14.19 10.89 1.47
C SER A 58 12.77 11.20 0.98
N TYR A 59 12.38 10.76 -0.22
CA TYR A 59 11.09 11.04 -0.85
C TYR A 59 10.69 9.87 -1.78
N PRO A 60 10.27 8.73 -1.21
CA PRO A 60 9.86 7.60 -2.04
C PRO A 60 8.49 7.86 -2.66
N TYR A 61 8.35 7.53 -3.94
CA TYR A 61 7.04 7.41 -4.56
C TYR A 61 6.42 6.07 -4.13
N ILE A 62 5.20 6.12 -3.62
CA ILE A 62 4.49 4.92 -3.16
C ILE A 62 3.54 4.46 -4.24
N TYR A 63 3.65 3.19 -4.63
CA TYR A 63 2.80 2.59 -5.64
C TYR A 63 1.96 1.47 -5.04
N GLY A 64 0.67 1.46 -5.35
CA GLY A 64 -0.23 0.34 -5.12
C GLY A 64 -0.21 -0.61 -6.32
N ILE A 65 -0.03 -1.91 -6.06
CA ILE A 65 -0.11 -2.96 -7.05
C ILE A 65 -1.53 -3.51 -7.02
N PHE A 66 -2.31 -3.16 -8.04
CA PHE A 66 -3.69 -3.60 -8.19
C PHE A 66 -3.78 -4.78 -9.15
N VAL A 67 -4.59 -5.76 -8.79
CA VAL A 67 -4.98 -6.87 -9.68
C VAL A 67 -6.48 -6.83 -9.85
N ARG A 68 -6.98 -7.05 -11.07
CA ARG A 68 -8.42 -7.20 -11.28
C ARG A 68 -8.90 -8.39 -10.44
N GLY A 69 -9.95 -8.18 -9.65
CA GLY A 69 -10.50 -9.22 -8.80
C GLY A 69 -11.16 -10.30 -9.64
N ALA A 70 -10.42 -11.36 -10.00
CA ALA A 70 -11.07 -12.64 -10.22
C ALA A 70 -11.53 -13.12 -8.85
N ASP A 71 -12.84 -13.33 -8.68
CA ASP A 71 -13.36 -14.11 -7.57
C ASP A 71 -12.52 -15.39 -7.41
N GLY A 72 -12.27 -15.75 -6.15
CA GLY A 72 -11.21 -16.67 -5.78
C GLY A 72 -11.23 -18.03 -6.48
N ALA A 73 -10.09 -18.70 -6.31
CA ALA A 73 -9.74 -20.03 -6.80
C ALA A 73 -9.09 -20.05 -8.19
N ASP A 74 -7.87 -20.59 -8.18
CA ASP A 74 -7.08 -21.05 -9.32
C ASP A 74 -6.53 -19.99 -10.29
N GLY A 75 -5.25 -20.17 -10.60
CA GLY A 75 -4.46 -19.28 -11.44
C GLY A 75 -4.97 -19.20 -12.88
N GLY A 76 -5.97 -18.35 -13.11
CA GLY A 76 -6.45 -17.93 -14.41
C GLY A 76 -5.66 -16.72 -14.92
N ASP A 77 -4.61 -17.03 -15.68
CA ASP A 77 -4.01 -16.27 -16.78
C ASP A 77 -4.53 -14.84 -17.07
N GLY A 78 -3.64 -13.84 -17.02
CA GLY A 78 -3.68 -12.72 -17.98
C GLY A 78 -3.87 -11.28 -17.46
N ALA A 79 -4.39 -11.04 -16.25
CA ALA A 79 -4.54 -9.68 -15.75
C ALA A 79 -3.18 -9.13 -15.26
N ARG A 80 -2.48 -8.36 -16.11
CA ARG A 80 -1.23 -7.70 -15.72
C ARG A 80 -1.47 -6.82 -14.50
N PRO A 81 -0.67 -6.96 -13.43
CA PRO A 81 -0.78 -6.07 -12.29
C PRO A 81 -0.53 -4.64 -12.75
N VAL A 82 -1.40 -3.72 -12.32
CA VAL A 82 -1.27 -2.30 -12.64
C VAL A 82 -0.66 -1.61 -11.44
N LEU A 83 0.41 -0.85 -11.68
CA LEU A 83 1.01 0.00 -10.67
C LEU A 83 0.33 1.36 -10.76
N VAL A 84 -0.21 1.81 -9.64
CA VAL A 84 -0.84 3.13 -9.50
C VAL A 84 -0.07 3.88 -8.42
N GLU A 85 0.33 5.10 -8.72
CA GLU A 85 0.93 5.98 -7.71
C GLU A 85 -0.14 6.33 -6.66
N LEU A 86 0.20 6.19 -5.39
CA LEU A 86 -0.67 6.56 -4.28
C LEU A 86 -0.12 7.82 -3.63
N HIS A 87 -0.96 8.86 -3.60
CA HIS A 87 -0.65 10.09 -2.89
C HIS A 87 -1.13 10.01 -1.43
N THR A 88 -0.84 11.06 -0.67
CA THR A 88 -1.11 11.14 0.77
C THR A 88 -2.57 10.85 1.12
N GLU A 89 -3.52 11.31 0.32
CA GLU A 89 -4.96 11.07 0.55
C GLU A 89 -5.32 9.58 0.44
N GLN A 90 -4.80 8.88 -0.58
CA GLN A 90 -5.03 7.45 -0.77
C GLN A 90 -4.33 6.64 0.33
N LEU A 91 -3.15 7.05 0.78
CA LEU A 91 -2.43 6.39 1.87
C LEU A 91 -3.15 6.55 3.21
N ARG A 92 -3.74 7.72 3.49
CA ARG A 92 -4.61 7.93 4.66
C ARG A 92 -5.85 7.05 4.60
N ALA A 93 -6.55 7.05 3.46
CA ALA A 93 -7.71 6.18 3.25
C ALA A 93 -7.34 4.69 3.43
N LEU A 94 -6.17 4.28 2.96
CA LEU A 94 -5.67 2.91 3.15
C LEU A 94 -5.40 2.59 4.62
N CYS A 95 -4.77 3.50 5.38
CA CYS A 95 -4.55 3.32 6.82
C CYS A 95 -5.87 3.11 7.57
N ASP A 96 -6.88 3.94 7.27
CA ASP A 96 -8.20 3.83 7.89
C ASP A 96 -8.85 2.48 7.60
N ARG A 97 -8.75 2.01 6.35
CA ARG A 97 -9.29 0.72 5.91
C ARG A 97 -8.57 -0.49 6.52
N LEU A 98 -7.26 -0.38 6.71
CA LEU A 98 -6.45 -1.42 7.36
C LEU A 98 -6.48 -1.30 8.90
N HIS A 99 -7.25 -0.36 9.45
CA HIS A 99 -7.35 -0.05 10.88
C HIS A 99 -5.99 0.29 11.53
N LEU A 100 -5.05 0.84 10.76
CA LEU A 100 -3.70 1.21 11.17
C LEU A 100 -3.68 2.64 11.72
N ARG A 101 -4.34 2.84 12.87
CA ARG A 101 -4.56 4.16 13.50
C ARG A 101 -3.29 4.88 14.00
N GLY A 102 -2.14 4.19 14.01
CA GLY A 102 -0.86 4.74 14.45
C GLY A 102 0.01 5.30 13.31
N GLN A 103 -0.44 5.19 12.06
CA GLN A 103 0.34 5.64 10.91
C GLN A 103 0.01 7.08 10.53
N ILE A 104 1.04 7.91 10.45
CA ILE A 104 0.94 9.33 10.11
C ILE A 104 1.52 9.49 8.70
N TRP A 105 0.67 9.76 7.71
CA TRP A 105 1.07 10.07 6.34
C TRP A 105 0.82 11.54 6.05
N GLY A 106 1.92 12.31 5.96
CA GLY A 106 1.91 13.77 5.79
C GLY A 106 1.31 14.49 7.01
N THR A 107 2.04 15.44 7.56
CA THR A 107 1.50 16.45 8.50
C THR A 107 0.88 17.59 7.72
#